data_AF-A0A5C5RXG1-F1
#
_entry.id   AF-A0A5C5RXG1-F1
#
_cell.length_a   1.000
_cell.length_b   1.000
_cell.length_c   1.000
_cell.angle_alpha   90.00
_cell.angle_beta   90.00
_cell.angle_gamma   90.00
#
_symmetry.space_group_name_H-M   'P 1'
#
loop_
_entity.id
_entity.type
_entity.pdbx_description
1 polymer ?
#
loop_
_entity_poly.entity_id
_entity_poly.type
_entity_poly.pdbx_seq_one_letter_code
_entity_poly.pdbx_strand_id
1 'polypeptide(L)'
;MARTLLDHQNASIRLRAALDAGTNPGTVDAAELVARCAVEPDFFVRDMLTWALTRLPAATTVPLLRAELTSAVPQARSQSLHSLSKVGGAEAAAAFGEVLALAADDDAEVAKAAWRTAVALAPDSAARRSAAAALVGRLGRGDAEARRSLSRAILGLGEEGVQALHTAPATTDDVRWHIAETLRLLDDPDAGFASAIHEAQRVAALGRTE
;
A
#
# COMPACT_ATOMS: atom_id res chain seq x y z
N MET A 1 25.40 19.28 -3.85
CA MET A 1 26.25 18.19 -4.41
C MET A 1 25.65 16.88 -3.95
N ALA A 2 25.49 15.89 -4.84
CA ALA A 2 25.02 14.55 -4.44
C ALA A 2 26.05 13.93 -3.48
N ARG A 3 25.61 13.49 -2.30
CA ARG A 3 26.51 12.97 -1.26
C ARG A 3 26.89 11.51 -1.54
N THR A 4 26.03 10.80 -2.26
CA THR A 4 26.19 9.41 -2.72
C THR A 4 25.57 9.21 -4.10
N LEU A 5 25.72 8.02 -4.70
CA LEU A 5 25.09 7.67 -5.98
C LEU A 5 23.55 7.63 -5.89
N LEU A 6 22.98 7.45 -4.69
CA LEU A 6 21.55 7.48 -4.45
C LEU A 6 20.97 8.90 -4.58
N ASP A 7 21.77 9.95 -4.42
CA ASP A 7 21.33 11.34 -4.58
C ASP A 7 21.59 11.91 -5.97
N HIS A 8 22.05 11.08 -6.91
CA HIS A 8 22.40 11.52 -8.25
C HIS A 8 21.18 12.06 -9.00
N GLN A 9 21.32 13.13 -9.78
CA GLN A 9 20.18 13.75 -10.48
C GLN A 9 19.55 12.83 -11.55
N ASN A 10 20.36 11.99 -12.19
CA ASN A 10 19.91 10.99 -13.15
C ASN A 10 19.31 9.75 -12.46
N ALA A 11 18.04 9.44 -12.76
CA ALA A 11 17.31 8.31 -12.19
C ALA A 11 17.94 6.94 -12.53
N SER A 12 18.53 6.77 -13.70
CA SER A 12 19.19 5.50 -14.07
C SER A 12 20.42 5.22 -13.21
N ILE A 13 21.15 6.25 -12.78
CA ILE A 13 22.27 6.10 -11.85
C ILE A 13 21.77 5.72 -10.45
N ARG A 14 20.68 6.35 -9.98
CA ARG A 14 20.05 5.98 -8.70
C ARG A 14 19.49 4.55 -8.72
N LEU A 15 18.85 4.17 -9.83
CA LEU A 15 18.34 2.82 -10.03
C LEU A 15 19.46 1.77 -9.95
N ARG A 16 20.58 2.04 -10.63
CA ARG A 16 21.78 1.19 -10.56
C ARG A 16 22.31 1.11 -9.13
N ALA A 17 22.40 2.24 -8.43
CA ALA A 17 22.88 2.27 -7.05
C ALA A 17 21.97 1.45 -6.10
N ALA A 18 20.65 1.57 -6.24
CA ALA A 18 19.69 0.77 -5.46
C ALA A 18 19.81 -0.74 -5.79
N LEU A 19 19.97 -1.08 -7.08
CA LEU A 19 20.20 -2.46 -7.50
C LEU A 19 21.48 -3.02 -6.88
N ASP A 20 22.59 -2.29 -6.96
CA ASP A 20 23.88 -2.72 -6.43
C ASP A 20 23.83 -2.93 -4.90
N ALA A 21 23.09 -2.07 -4.18
CA ALA A 21 22.86 -2.19 -2.75
C ALA A 21 22.10 -3.48 -2.37
N GLY A 22 21.09 -3.86 -3.17
CA GLY A 22 20.35 -5.11 -2.96
C GLY A 22 21.10 -6.36 -3.43
N THR A 23 21.93 -6.25 -4.47
CA THR A 23 22.81 -7.33 -4.94
C THR A 23 23.94 -7.62 -3.95
N ASN A 24 24.44 -6.58 -3.26
CA ASN A 24 25.49 -6.69 -2.25
C ASN A 24 25.01 -6.09 -0.91
N PRO A 25 24.15 -6.80 -0.15
CA PRO A 25 23.56 -6.28 1.07
C PRO A 25 24.62 -5.88 2.11
N GLY A 26 24.42 -4.73 2.76
CA GLY A 26 25.33 -4.18 3.78
C GLY A 26 26.43 -3.26 3.23
N THR A 27 26.54 -3.09 1.91
CA THR A 27 27.45 -2.11 1.29
C THR A 27 26.94 -0.67 1.37
N VAL A 28 25.62 -0.51 1.51
CA VAL A 28 24.94 0.78 1.71
C VAL A 28 24.16 0.69 3.02
N ASP A 29 24.19 1.77 3.81
CA ASP A 29 23.44 1.86 5.06
C ASP A 29 21.93 1.75 4.80
N ALA A 30 21.24 0.91 5.57
CA ALA A 30 19.79 0.79 5.52
C ALA A 30 19.09 2.15 5.73
N ALA A 31 19.62 3.00 6.60
CA ALA A 31 19.07 4.33 6.84
C ALA A 31 19.14 5.23 5.59
N GLU A 32 20.17 5.06 4.77
CA GLU A 32 20.30 5.81 3.52
C GLU A 32 19.27 5.35 2.47
N LEU A 33 19.03 4.04 2.38
CA LEU A 33 17.99 3.49 1.51
C LEU A 33 16.58 3.97 1.94
N VAL A 34 16.30 3.95 3.24
CA VAL A 34 15.02 4.45 3.79
C VAL A 34 14.85 5.95 3.56
N ALA A 35 15.90 6.75 3.82
CA ALA A 35 15.88 8.18 3.55
C ALA A 35 15.64 8.48 2.06
N ARG A 36 16.20 7.66 1.16
CA ARG A 36 15.94 7.81 -0.28
C ARG A 36 14.51 7.46 -0.66
N CYS A 37 13.92 6.41 -0.09
CA CYS A 37 12.52 6.05 -0.30
C CYS A 37 11.56 7.23 -0.02
N ALA A 38 11.86 8.03 1.00
CA ALA A 38 11.02 9.16 1.42
C ALA A 38 10.88 10.27 0.35
N VAL A 39 11.86 10.41 -0.56
CA VAL A 39 11.93 11.57 -1.48
C VAL A 39 12.14 11.20 -2.95
N GLU A 40 12.37 9.93 -3.27
CA GLU A 40 12.61 9.49 -4.65
C GLU A 40 11.38 9.69 -5.55
N PRO A 41 11.45 10.53 -6.61
CA PRO A 41 10.32 10.76 -7.50
C PRO A 41 10.08 9.62 -8.50
N ASP A 42 11.11 8.85 -8.86
CA ASP A 42 11.01 7.80 -9.86
C ASP A 42 10.45 6.50 -9.26
N PHE A 43 9.37 5.99 -9.86
CA PHE A 43 8.70 4.77 -9.40
C PHE A 43 9.61 3.53 -9.45
N PHE A 44 10.39 3.36 -10.52
CA PHE A 44 11.26 2.19 -10.67
C PHE A 44 12.41 2.21 -9.67
N VAL A 45 12.95 3.39 -9.37
CA VAL A 45 13.94 3.55 -8.30
C VAL A 45 13.32 3.23 -6.94
N ARG A 46 12.10 3.73 -6.65
CA ARG A 46 11.37 3.41 -5.42
C ARG A 46 11.14 1.91 -5.24
N ASP A 47 10.72 1.21 -6.29
CA ASP A 47 10.50 -0.24 -6.25
C ASP A 47 11.83 -1.00 -6.04
N MET A 48 12.90 -0.56 -6.70
CA MET A 48 14.23 -1.13 -6.50
C MET A 48 14.79 -0.89 -5.09
N LEU A 49 14.53 0.28 -4.49
CA LEU A 49 14.90 0.57 -3.11
C LEU A 49 14.15 -0.34 -2.13
N THR A 50 12.84 -0.53 -2.33
CA THR A 50 12.07 -1.49 -1.54
C THR A 50 12.65 -2.90 -1.69
N TRP A 51 12.94 -3.34 -2.92
CA TRP A 51 13.58 -4.64 -3.14
C TRP A 51 14.91 -4.74 -2.40
N ALA A 52 15.79 -3.74 -2.49
CA ALA A 52 17.07 -3.73 -1.78
C ALA A 52 16.89 -3.84 -0.25
N LEU A 53 15.90 -3.15 0.33
CA LEU A 53 15.57 -3.25 1.75
C LEU A 53 15.13 -4.68 2.15
N THR A 54 14.43 -5.43 1.28
CA THR A 54 14.09 -6.83 1.56
C THR A 54 15.29 -7.78 1.59
N ARG A 55 16.47 -7.34 1.11
CA ARG A 55 17.70 -8.13 1.10
C ARG A 55 18.50 -8.00 2.41
N LEU A 56 18.14 -7.04 3.25
CA LEU A 56 18.78 -6.77 4.53
C LEU A 56 18.05 -7.50 5.68
N PRO A 57 18.72 -7.74 6.83
CA PRO A 57 18.06 -8.32 8.00
C PRO A 57 16.87 -7.48 8.48
N ALA A 58 15.73 -8.13 8.74
CA ALA A 58 14.51 -7.48 9.24
C ALA A 58 14.74 -6.73 10.56
N ALA A 59 15.59 -7.28 11.44
CA ALA A 59 16.00 -6.63 12.69
C ALA A 59 16.68 -5.27 12.50
N THR A 60 17.27 -5.02 11.31
CA THR A 60 17.87 -3.74 10.95
C THR A 60 16.88 -2.83 10.23
N THR A 61 16.09 -3.36 9.28
CA THR A 61 15.24 -2.54 8.41
C THR A 61 13.91 -2.16 9.03
N VAL A 62 13.26 -3.06 9.76
CA VAL A 62 11.92 -2.83 10.32
C VAL A 62 11.89 -1.64 11.29
N PRO A 63 12.84 -1.46 12.23
CA PRO A 63 12.83 -0.29 13.11
C PRO A 63 12.89 1.04 12.35
N LEU A 64 13.69 1.10 11.28
CA LEU A 64 13.84 2.30 10.44
C LEU A 64 12.55 2.59 9.66
N LEU A 65 11.93 1.56 9.08
CA LEU A 65 10.66 1.70 8.38
C LEU A 65 9.54 2.15 9.34
N ARG A 66 9.45 1.55 10.53
CA ARG A 66 8.45 1.94 11.54
C ARG A 66 8.56 3.41 11.95
N ALA A 67 9.78 3.95 12.05
CA ALA A 67 9.98 5.37 12.34
C ALA A 67 9.33 6.28 11.28
N GLU A 68 9.45 5.94 10.00
CA GLU A 68 8.86 6.69 8.89
C GLU A 68 7.32 6.67 8.87
N LEU A 69 6.65 5.76 9.58
CA LEU A 69 5.17 5.74 9.67
C LEU A 69 4.59 7.00 10.32
N THR A 70 5.41 7.75 11.06
CA THR A 70 5.02 9.03 11.67
C THR A 70 5.55 10.26 10.92
N SER A 71 6.19 10.05 9.77
CA SER A 71 6.78 11.13 8.97
C SER A 71 5.72 12.11 8.49
N ALA A 72 6.07 13.40 8.48
CA ALA A 72 5.23 14.43 7.89
C ALA A 72 5.10 14.29 6.36
N VAL A 73 6.01 13.55 5.72
CA VAL A 73 6.03 13.34 4.27
C VAL A 73 5.15 12.13 3.91
N PRO A 74 4.04 12.31 3.16
CA PRO A 74 3.16 11.20 2.81
C PRO A 74 3.86 10.08 2.03
N GLN A 75 4.78 10.43 1.12
CA GLN A 75 5.58 9.44 0.39
C GLN A 75 6.41 8.56 1.33
N ALA A 76 6.96 9.12 2.40
CA ALA A 76 7.73 8.34 3.36
C ALA A 76 6.85 7.31 4.10
N ARG A 77 5.66 7.73 4.54
CA ARG A 77 4.67 6.83 5.15
C ARG A 77 4.25 5.73 4.18
N SER A 78 3.83 6.08 2.96
CA SER A 78 3.33 5.11 1.98
C SER A 78 4.41 4.13 1.49
N GLN A 79 5.65 4.60 1.27
CA GLN A 79 6.78 3.74 0.92
C GLN A 79 7.22 2.85 2.07
N SER A 80 7.16 3.34 3.30
CA SER A 80 7.44 2.52 4.48
C SER A 80 6.42 1.40 4.63
N LEU A 81 5.12 1.72 4.53
CA LEU A 81 4.03 0.72 4.53
C LEU A 81 4.23 -0.33 3.44
N HIS A 82 4.57 0.09 2.22
CA HIS A 82 4.86 -0.83 1.12
C HIS A 82 6.04 -1.74 1.45
N SER A 83 7.16 -1.18 1.93
CA SER A 83 8.36 -1.93 2.25
C SER A 83 8.15 -2.92 3.41
N LEU A 84 7.44 -2.52 4.47
CA LEU A 84 7.05 -3.41 5.57
C LEU A 84 6.24 -4.61 5.07
N SER A 85 5.32 -4.39 4.12
CA SER A 85 4.54 -5.49 3.51
C SER A 85 5.39 -6.47 2.70
N LYS A 86 6.55 -6.03 2.19
CA LYS A 86 7.48 -6.86 1.41
C LYS A 86 8.52 -7.56 2.29
N VAL A 87 8.93 -6.94 3.39
CA VAL A 87 9.80 -7.58 4.40
C VAL A 87 9.04 -8.72 5.09
N GLY A 88 7.81 -8.46 5.55
CA GLY A 88 6.98 -9.48 6.20
C GLY A 88 7.60 -10.05 7.48
N GLY A 89 7.11 -11.21 7.92
CA GLY A 89 7.59 -11.89 9.12
C GLY A 89 7.08 -11.29 10.43
N ALA A 90 7.51 -11.89 11.55
CA ALA A 90 7.04 -11.51 12.89
C ALA A 90 7.47 -10.09 13.27
N GLU A 91 8.66 -9.67 12.85
CA GLU A 91 9.20 -8.34 13.08
C GLU A 91 8.35 -7.27 12.38
N ALA A 92 7.99 -7.45 11.11
CA ALA A 92 7.12 -6.50 10.41
C ALA A 92 5.69 -6.52 10.98
N ALA A 93 5.18 -7.71 11.35
CA ALA A 93 3.86 -7.84 11.97
C ALA A 93 3.75 -7.07 13.30
N ALA A 94 4.85 -6.83 14.01
CA ALA A 94 4.87 -5.98 15.21
C ALA A 94 4.46 -4.51 14.92
N ALA A 95 4.53 -4.06 13.66
CA ALA A 95 4.07 -2.74 13.24
C ALA A 95 2.55 -2.66 12.98
N PHE A 96 1.81 -3.78 13.11
CA PHE A 96 0.42 -3.87 12.68
C PHE A 96 -0.51 -2.80 13.30
N GLY A 97 -0.30 -2.44 14.57
CA GLY A 97 -1.06 -1.37 15.21
C GLY A 97 -0.86 0.00 14.56
N GLU A 98 0.37 0.33 14.18
CA GLU A 98 0.73 1.60 13.51
C GLU A 98 0.17 1.60 12.08
N VAL A 99 0.26 0.47 11.38
CA VAL A 99 -0.35 0.28 10.05
C VAL A 99 -1.86 0.54 10.11
N LEU A 100 -2.55 0.00 11.11
CA LEU A 100 -3.99 0.14 11.24
C LEU A 100 -4.41 1.59 11.52
N ALA A 101 -3.61 2.34 12.29
CA ALA A 101 -3.85 3.76 12.54
C ALA A 101 -3.80 4.59 11.24
N LEU A 102 -2.94 4.21 10.29
CA LEU A 102 -2.81 4.87 8.98
C LEU A 102 -3.91 4.49 7.98
N ALA A 103 -4.80 3.54 8.31
CA ALA A 103 -5.93 3.20 7.44
C ALA A 103 -6.93 4.36 7.24
N ALA A 104 -6.89 5.36 8.12
CA ALA A 104 -7.70 6.57 8.05
C ALA A 104 -6.91 7.83 7.66
N ASP A 105 -5.66 7.69 7.17
CA ASP A 105 -4.82 8.83 6.76
C ASP A 105 -5.54 9.72 5.72
N ASP A 106 -5.31 11.03 5.82
CA ASP A 106 -5.89 12.03 4.92
C ASP A 106 -5.31 11.93 3.51
N ASP A 107 -4.06 11.47 3.38
CA ASP A 107 -3.46 11.16 2.10
C ASP A 107 -3.98 9.81 1.57
N ALA A 108 -4.58 9.83 0.37
CA ALA A 108 -5.21 8.66 -0.23
C ALA A 108 -4.20 7.55 -0.57
N GLU A 109 -2.96 7.88 -0.94
CA GLU A 109 -1.95 6.87 -1.25
C GLU A 109 -1.44 6.20 0.02
N VAL A 110 -1.32 6.96 1.12
CA VAL A 110 -0.98 6.40 2.44
C VAL A 110 -2.09 5.47 2.92
N ALA A 111 -3.35 5.90 2.85
CA ALA A 111 -4.48 5.06 3.26
C ALA A 111 -4.56 3.77 2.43
N LYS A 112 -4.45 3.85 1.09
CA LYS A 112 -4.39 2.67 0.21
C LYS A 112 -3.21 1.75 0.56
N ALA A 113 -2.05 2.31 0.89
CA ALA A 113 -0.90 1.54 1.32
C ALA A 113 -1.17 0.82 2.64
N ALA A 114 -1.75 1.50 3.62
CA ALA A 114 -2.08 0.94 4.92
C ALA A 114 -3.07 -0.22 4.79
N TRP A 115 -4.09 -0.11 3.93
CA TRP A 115 -5.06 -1.18 3.72
C TRP A 115 -4.41 -2.45 3.17
N ARG A 116 -3.56 -2.31 2.15
CA ARG A 116 -2.82 -3.44 1.56
C ARG A 116 -1.83 -4.06 2.56
N THR A 117 -1.14 -3.22 3.34
CA THR A 117 -0.18 -3.68 4.34
C THR A 117 -0.87 -4.36 5.53
N ALA A 118 -2.04 -3.90 5.95
CA ALA A 118 -2.82 -4.54 7.01
C ALA A 118 -3.21 -5.98 6.64
N VAL A 119 -3.58 -6.21 5.38
CA VAL A 119 -3.85 -7.57 4.87
C VAL A 119 -2.59 -8.45 4.92
N ALA A 120 -1.45 -7.89 4.49
CA ALA A 120 -0.19 -8.65 4.43
C ALA A 120 0.39 -8.97 5.82
N LEU A 121 0.17 -8.11 6.82
CA LEU A 121 0.85 -8.18 8.11
C LEU A 121 -0.03 -8.63 9.28
N ALA A 122 -1.34 -8.85 9.09
CA ALA A 122 -2.22 -9.33 10.16
C ALA A 122 -1.73 -10.69 10.69
N PRO A 123 -1.21 -10.79 11.94
CA PRO A 123 -0.58 -12.00 12.44
C PRO A 123 -1.57 -13.14 12.73
N ASP A 124 -2.82 -12.81 13.04
CA ASP A 124 -3.84 -13.76 13.47
C ASP A 124 -5.26 -13.29 13.15
N SER A 125 -6.26 -14.12 13.45
CA SER A 125 -7.68 -13.80 13.24
C SER A 125 -8.21 -12.65 14.11
N ALA A 126 -7.59 -12.34 15.26
CA ALA A 126 -7.99 -11.17 16.04
C ALA A 126 -7.53 -9.88 15.34
N ALA A 127 -6.31 -9.87 14.81
CA ALA A 127 -5.79 -8.79 13.97
C ALA A 127 -6.58 -8.65 12.67
N ARG A 128 -6.95 -9.75 11.99
CA ARG A 128 -7.82 -9.67 10.79
C ARG A 128 -9.18 -9.05 11.11
N ARG A 129 -9.79 -9.39 12.25
CA ARG A 129 -11.05 -8.75 12.69
C ARG A 129 -10.90 -7.25 12.97
N SER A 130 -9.81 -6.83 13.62
CA SER A 130 -9.58 -5.40 13.88
C SER A 130 -9.29 -4.63 12.59
N ALA A 131 -8.52 -5.21 11.66
CA ALA A 131 -8.37 -4.69 10.30
C ALA A 131 -9.72 -4.58 9.60
N ALA A 132 -10.51 -5.65 9.59
CA ALA A 132 -11.80 -5.68 8.92
C ALA A 132 -12.72 -4.57 9.43
N ALA A 133 -12.85 -4.43 10.76
CA ALA A 133 -13.63 -3.36 11.39
C ALA A 133 -13.14 -1.95 11.01
N ALA A 134 -11.83 -1.72 10.99
CA ALA A 134 -11.27 -0.43 10.59
C ALA A 134 -11.52 -0.12 9.11
N LEU A 135 -11.36 -1.12 8.23
CA LEU A 135 -11.52 -0.97 6.78
C LEU A 135 -12.99 -0.78 6.39
N VAL A 136 -13.94 -1.52 6.96
CA VAL A 136 -15.37 -1.28 6.68
C VAL A 136 -15.82 0.11 7.16
N GLY A 137 -15.20 0.64 8.20
CA GLY A 137 -15.39 2.04 8.61
C GLY A 137 -14.92 3.09 7.59
N ARG A 138 -14.24 2.68 6.50
CA ARG A 138 -13.81 3.55 5.40
C ARG A 138 -14.65 3.39 4.12
N LEU A 139 -15.70 2.56 4.14
CA LEU A 139 -16.59 2.39 2.99
C LEU A 139 -17.18 3.74 2.55
N GLY A 140 -17.50 3.86 1.27
CA GLY A 140 -17.89 5.13 0.61
C GLY A 140 -16.79 6.20 0.45
N ARG A 141 -15.61 6.09 1.09
CA ARG A 141 -14.53 7.10 0.97
C ARG A 141 -13.81 7.02 -0.38
N GLY A 142 -13.45 8.18 -0.91
CA GLY A 142 -12.58 8.32 -2.08
C GLY A 142 -13.26 8.03 -3.42
N ASP A 143 -12.46 8.09 -4.48
CA ASP A 143 -12.89 7.81 -5.85
C ASP A 143 -13.06 6.30 -6.13
N ALA A 144 -13.38 5.96 -7.38
CA ALA A 144 -13.58 4.57 -7.79
C ALA A 144 -12.34 3.69 -7.60
N GLU A 145 -11.12 4.22 -7.77
CA GLU A 145 -9.89 3.46 -7.57
C GLU A 145 -9.64 3.17 -6.09
N ALA A 146 -9.80 4.19 -5.24
CA ALA A 146 -9.71 4.05 -3.79
C ALA A 146 -10.74 3.04 -3.28
N ARG A 147 -12.00 3.14 -3.74
CA ARG A 147 -13.06 2.19 -3.39
C ARG A 147 -12.69 0.75 -3.80
N ARG A 148 -12.26 0.52 -5.05
CA ARG A 148 -11.78 -0.80 -5.49
C ARG A 148 -10.58 -1.32 -4.70
N SER A 149 -9.67 -0.45 -4.29
CA SER A 149 -8.54 -0.83 -3.42
C SER A 149 -9.02 -1.26 -2.04
N LEU A 150 -9.99 -0.54 -1.46
CA LEU A 150 -10.58 -0.89 -0.17
C LEU A 150 -11.36 -2.21 -0.24
N SER A 151 -12.20 -2.40 -1.27
CA SER A 151 -12.91 -3.66 -1.53
C SER A 151 -11.96 -4.84 -1.54
N ARG A 152 -10.88 -4.78 -2.34
CA ARG A 152 -9.87 -5.85 -2.40
C ARG A 152 -9.16 -6.08 -1.08
N ALA A 153 -8.90 -5.02 -0.32
CA ALA A 153 -8.28 -5.16 1.00
C ALA A 153 -9.23 -5.84 2.01
N ILE A 154 -10.50 -5.46 2.04
CA ILE A 154 -11.52 -6.10 2.89
C ILE A 154 -11.63 -7.59 2.54
N LEU A 155 -11.78 -7.93 1.26
CA LEU A 155 -11.87 -9.33 0.83
C LEU A 155 -10.56 -10.10 1.07
N GLY A 156 -9.42 -9.43 0.95
CA GLY A 156 -8.10 -10.00 1.23
C GLY A 156 -7.88 -10.40 2.69
N LEU A 157 -8.71 -9.91 3.63
CA LEU A 157 -8.71 -10.36 5.03
C LEU A 157 -9.40 -11.72 5.22
N GLY A 158 -9.97 -12.32 4.17
CA GLY A 158 -10.63 -13.62 4.24
C GLY A 158 -11.99 -13.55 4.94
N GLU A 159 -12.33 -14.60 5.70
CA GLU A 159 -13.64 -14.75 6.34
C GLU A 159 -13.98 -13.57 7.27
N GLU A 160 -13.00 -13.06 8.01
CA GLU A 160 -13.17 -11.93 8.91
C GLU A 160 -13.59 -10.66 8.16
N GLY A 161 -13.03 -10.45 6.96
CA GLY A 161 -13.37 -9.34 6.08
C GLY A 161 -14.77 -9.47 5.50
N VAL A 162 -15.13 -10.65 5.02
CA VAL A 162 -16.46 -10.95 4.46
C VAL A 162 -17.55 -10.79 5.53
N GLN A 163 -17.32 -11.29 6.74
CA GLN A 163 -18.26 -11.13 7.86
C GLN A 163 -18.44 -9.66 8.26
N ALA A 164 -17.36 -8.88 8.32
CA ALA A 164 -17.44 -7.46 8.60
C ALA A 164 -18.22 -6.71 7.51
N LEU A 165 -18.04 -7.08 6.24
CA LEU A 165 -18.77 -6.48 5.13
C LEU A 165 -20.28 -6.73 5.22
N HIS A 166 -20.69 -7.97 5.53
CA HIS A 166 -22.13 -8.30 5.70
C HIS A 166 -22.80 -7.59 6.86
N THR A 167 -22.03 -7.20 7.89
CA THR A 167 -22.54 -6.51 9.08
C THR A 167 -22.31 -4.99 9.03
N ALA A 168 -21.67 -4.49 7.99
CA ALA A 168 -21.36 -3.08 7.84
C ALA A 168 -22.65 -2.24 7.72
N PRO A 169 -22.79 -1.15 8.49
CA PRO A 169 -23.99 -0.33 8.44
C PRO A 169 -24.04 0.47 7.13
N ALA A 170 -25.15 0.34 6.42
CA ALA A 170 -25.51 1.06 5.21
C ALA A 170 -25.88 2.54 5.47
N THR A 171 -24.97 3.32 6.06
CA THR A 171 -25.27 4.66 6.63
C THR A 171 -25.59 5.74 5.59
N THR A 172 -24.97 5.68 4.41
CA THR A 172 -25.19 6.62 3.29
C THR A 172 -25.38 5.85 1.97
N ASP A 173 -25.86 6.52 0.92
CA ASP A 173 -25.97 5.92 -0.41
C ASP A 173 -24.62 5.47 -0.97
N ASP A 174 -23.56 6.26 -0.76
CA ASP A 174 -22.20 5.89 -1.15
C ASP A 174 -21.71 4.63 -0.44
N VAL A 175 -21.99 4.51 0.87
CA VAL A 175 -21.64 3.31 1.64
C VAL A 175 -22.46 2.10 1.17
N ARG A 176 -23.78 2.27 0.97
CA ARG A 176 -24.65 1.23 0.42
C ARG A 176 -24.15 0.71 -0.92
N TRP A 177 -23.83 1.61 -1.82
CA TRP A 177 -23.34 1.29 -3.15
C TRP A 177 -21.99 0.56 -3.09
N HIS A 178 -21.07 1.05 -2.25
CA HIS A 178 -19.76 0.42 -2.10
C HIS A 178 -19.85 -0.98 -1.47
N ILE A 179 -20.75 -1.20 -0.50
CA ILE A 179 -21.02 -2.54 0.04
C ILE A 179 -21.51 -3.47 -1.08
N ALA A 180 -22.53 -3.04 -1.83
CA ALA A 180 -23.12 -3.84 -2.90
C ALA A 180 -22.08 -4.21 -3.99
N GLU A 181 -21.25 -3.25 -4.40
CA GLU A 181 -20.19 -3.48 -5.39
C GLU A 181 -19.10 -4.42 -4.86
N THR A 182 -18.77 -4.33 -3.58
CA THR A 182 -17.80 -5.25 -2.95
C THR A 182 -18.35 -6.67 -2.86
N LEU A 183 -19.63 -6.84 -2.53
CA LEU A 183 -20.30 -8.13 -2.54
C LEU A 183 -20.36 -8.72 -3.95
N ARG A 184 -20.64 -7.89 -4.96
CA ARG A 184 -20.60 -8.31 -6.37
C ARG A 184 -19.21 -8.79 -6.79
N LEU A 185 -18.15 -8.11 -6.35
CA LEU A 185 -16.76 -8.52 -6.59
C LEU A 185 -16.41 -9.84 -5.88
N LEU A 186 -17.01 -10.13 -4.73
CA LEU A 186 -16.84 -11.40 -4.04
C LEU A 186 -17.48 -12.55 -4.82
N ASP A 187 -18.68 -12.35 -5.37
CA ASP A 187 -19.40 -13.35 -6.15
C ASP A 187 -18.80 -13.58 -7.54
N ASP A 188 -18.29 -12.52 -8.16
CA ASP A 188 -17.63 -12.53 -9.47
C ASP A 188 -16.33 -11.70 -9.41
N PRO A 189 -15.18 -12.34 -9.16
CA PRO A 189 -13.88 -11.67 -9.10
C PRO A 189 -13.47 -10.96 -10.41
N ASP A 190 -14.00 -11.40 -11.56
CA ASP A 190 -13.67 -10.84 -12.88
C ASP A 190 -14.51 -9.59 -13.21
N ALA A 191 -15.61 -9.40 -12.50
CA ALA A 191 -16.55 -8.31 -12.71
C ALA A 191 -15.96 -6.90 -12.49
N GLY A 192 -14.84 -6.80 -11.76
CA GLY A 192 -14.07 -5.56 -11.60
C GLY A 192 -13.26 -5.18 -12.84
N PHE A 193 -12.80 -6.16 -13.63
CA PHE A 193 -12.03 -5.93 -14.85
C PHE A 193 -12.92 -5.45 -16.00
N ALA A 194 -14.12 -6.00 -16.13
CA ALA A 194 -15.06 -5.64 -17.20
C ALA A 194 -15.45 -4.14 -17.15
N SER A 195 -15.72 -3.60 -15.96
CA SER A 195 -16.09 -2.19 -15.78
C SER A 195 -14.93 -1.24 -16.12
N ALA A 196 -13.69 -1.59 -15.74
CA ALA A 196 -12.50 -0.80 -16.05
C ALA A 196 -12.17 -0.80 -17.55
N ILE A 197 -12.37 -1.94 -18.24
CA ILE A 197 -12.23 -2.04 -19.69
C ILE A 197 -13.28 -1.18 -20.41
N HIS A 198 -14.54 -1.23 -19.98
CA HIS A 198 -15.61 -0.41 -20.56
C HIS A 198 -15.39 1.08 -20.33
N GLU A 199 -14.89 1.48 -19.17
CA GLU A 199 -14.54 2.88 -18.88
C GLU A 199 -13.35 3.35 -19.73
N ALA A 200 -12.29 2.54 -19.86
CA ALA A 200 -11.16 2.83 -20.74
C ALA A 200 -11.59 2.92 -22.22
N GLN A 201 -12.49 2.04 -22.66
CA GLN A 201 -13.07 2.09 -24.01
C GLN A 201 -13.93 3.33 -24.22
N ARG A 202 -14.70 3.77 -23.22
CA ARG A 202 -15.52 4.99 -23.27
C ARG A 202 -14.66 6.24 -23.37
N VAL A 203 -13.59 6.34 -22.57
CA VAL A 203 -12.63 7.46 -22.63
C VAL A 203 -11.90 7.48 -23.98
N ALA A 204 -11.47 6.32 -24.50
CA ALA A 204 -10.84 6.21 -25.82
C ALA A 204 -11.79 6.53 -26.98
N ALA A 205 -13.10 6.29 -26.83
CA ALA A 205 -14.10 6.69 -27.81
C ALA A 205 -14.34 8.21 -27.81
N LEU A 206 -14.29 8.85 -26.64
CA LEU A 206 -14.47 10.30 -26.49
C LEU A 206 -13.22 11.12 -26.88
N GLY A 207 -12.02 10.50 -26.85
CA GLY A 207 -10.76 11.12 -27.27
C GLY A 207 -10.44 11.02 -28.78
N ARG A 208 -11.33 10.47 -29.61
CA ARG A 208 -11.15 10.31 -31.08
C ARG A 208 -11.99 11.28 -31.91
N THR A 209 -12.25 12.46 -31.37
CA THR A 209 -12.93 13.55 -32.07
C THR A 209 -11.92 14.68 -32.30
N GLU A 210 -11.00 14.43 -33.23
CA GLU A 210 -10.29 15.44 -34.02
C GLU A 210 -10.28 14.98 -35.49
#